data_AF-A0A537WQF7-F1
#
_entry.id   AF-A0A537WQF7-F1
#
_cell.length_a   1.000
_cell.length_b   1.000
_cell.length_c   1.000
_cell.angle_alpha   90.00
_cell.angle_beta   90.00
_cell.angle_gamma   90.00
#
_symmetry.space_group_name_H-M   'P 1'
#
loop_
_entity.id
_entity.type
_entity.pdbx_description
1 polymer ?
#
loop_
_entity_poly.entity_id
_entity_poly.type
_entity_poly.pdbx_seq_one_letter_code
_entity_poly.pdbx_strand_id
1 'polypeptide(L)'
;MQLAAHIACIGATGCLVWFARPSWFLLIPAMALHGVTIVTLFAPMHECVHRTAFASRRANDAIGWIAGILSFYNATYYRHFHAWHHRYTQDPERDPELIFPKAKNRREYLTELSGLTFWWRRILDYPRLALGLARDLPFVPATARHAIALSMSAQLAIYL
;
A
#
# COMPACT_ATOMS: atom_id res chain seq x y z
N MET A 1 -20.81 -9.14 1.67
CA MET A 1 -21.21 -8.93 0.26
C MET A 1 -20.18 -8.14 -0.53
N GLN A 2 -19.67 -7.00 -0.03
CA GLN A 2 -18.73 -6.14 -0.77
C GLN A 2 -17.35 -6.79 -1.06
N LEU A 3 -16.74 -7.51 -0.11
CA LEU A 3 -15.45 -8.19 -0.32
C LEU A 3 -15.51 -9.25 -1.43
N ALA A 4 -16.56 -10.08 -1.44
CA ALA A 4 -16.73 -11.13 -2.44
C ALA A 4 -16.90 -10.54 -3.85
N ALA A 5 -17.64 -9.42 -3.97
CA ALA A 5 -17.76 -8.70 -5.24
C ALA A 5 -16.42 -8.15 -5.72
N HIS A 6 -15.60 -7.59 -4.83
CA HIS A 6 -14.27 -7.07 -5.18
C HIS A 6 -13.33 -8.20 -5.63
N ILE A 7 -13.32 -9.32 -4.92
CA ILE A 7 -12.55 -10.52 -5.32
C ILE A 7 -13.00 -11.02 -6.69
N ALA A 8 -14.32 -11.05 -6.95
CA ALA A 8 -14.85 -11.43 -8.25
C ALA A 8 -14.42 -10.44 -9.36
N CYS A 9 -14.41 -9.13 -9.09
CA CYS A 9 -13.90 -8.12 -10.03
C CYS A 9 -12.41 -8.32 -10.33
N ILE A 10 -11.59 -8.61 -9.31
CA ILE A 10 -10.16 -8.91 -9.49
C ILE A 10 -9.99 -10.16 -10.36
N GLY A 11 -10.71 -11.24 -10.07
CA GLY A 11 -10.66 -12.47 -10.86
C GLY A 11 -11.10 -12.25 -12.31
N ALA A 12 -12.24 -11.57 -12.53
CA ALA A 12 -12.75 -11.28 -13.86
C ALA A 12 -11.79 -10.42 -14.69
N THR A 13 -11.25 -9.34 -14.09
CA THR A 13 -10.28 -8.48 -14.78
C THR A 13 -8.93 -9.17 -15.01
N GLY A 14 -8.52 -10.07 -14.12
CA GLY A 14 -7.35 -10.92 -14.34
C GLY A 14 -7.55 -11.90 -15.50
N CYS A 15 -8.74 -12.50 -15.64
CA CYS A 15 -9.10 -13.29 -16.82
C CYS A 15 -9.07 -12.45 -18.10
N LEU A 16 -9.56 -11.21 -18.07
CA LEU A 16 -9.48 -10.31 -19.23
C LEU A 16 -8.03 -10.06 -19.64
N VAL A 17 -7.13 -9.79 -18.69
CA VAL A 17 -5.69 -9.65 -18.96
C VAL A 17 -5.14 -10.92 -19.61
N TRP A 18 -5.47 -12.10 -19.07
CA TRP A 18 -5.01 -13.39 -19.58
C TRP A 18 -5.40 -13.64 -21.04
N PHE A 19 -6.66 -13.34 -21.40
CA PHE A 19 -7.15 -13.51 -22.76
C PHE A 19 -6.67 -12.41 -23.72
N ALA A 20 -6.39 -11.21 -23.21
CA ALA A 20 -5.89 -10.09 -24.01
C ALA A 20 -4.40 -10.19 -24.36
N ARG A 21 -3.63 -11.11 -23.73
CA ARG A 21 -2.16 -11.27 -23.93
C ARG A 21 -1.69 -11.25 -25.40
N PRO A 22 -2.37 -11.86 -26.38
CA PRO A 22 -1.91 -11.84 -27.77
C PRO A 22 -2.04 -10.48 -28.47
N SER A 23 -2.81 -9.54 -27.91
CA SER A 23 -3.12 -8.25 -28.52
C SER A 23 -2.74 -7.11 -27.59
N TRP A 24 -1.67 -6.39 -27.92
CA TRP A 24 -1.18 -5.29 -27.07
C TRP A 24 -2.23 -4.19 -26.88
N PHE A 25 -3.03 -3.87 -27.90
CA PHE A 25 -4.04 -2.82 -27.82
C PHE A 25 -5.24 -3.18 -26.93
N LEU A 26 -5.50 -4.48 -26.72
CA LEU A 26 -6.47 -4.97 -25.72
C LEU A 26 -5.82 -5.19 -24.36
N LEU A 27 -4.56 -5.59 -24.34
CA LEU A 27 -3.81 -5.89 -23.12
C LEU A 27 -3.63 -4.64 -22.26
N ILE A 28 -3.22 -3.52 -22.85
CA ILE A 28 -3.00 -2.26 -22.10
C ILE A 28 -4.26 -1.81 -21.34
N PRO A 29 -5.44 -1.64 -21.97
CA PRO A 29 -6.65 -1.26 -21.23
C PRO A 29 -7.11 -2.35 -20.24
N ALA A 30 -6.94 -3.63 -20.55
CA ALA A 30 -7.24 -4.72 -19.60
C ALA A 30 -6.34 -4.66 -18.35
N MET A 31 -5.04 -4.39 -18.53
CA MET A 31 -4.09 -4.19 -17.43
C MET A 31 -4.42 -2.94 -16.63
N ALA A 32 -4.81 -1.84 -17.28
CA ALA A 32 -5.23 -0.63 -16.58
C ALA A 32 -6.47 -0.89 -15.71
N LEU A 33 -7.48 -1.56 -16.26
CA LEU A 33 -8.68 -1.94 -15.51
C LEU A 33 -8.36 -2.89 -14.35
N HIS A 34 -7.51 -3.88 -14.56
CA HIS A 34 -7.06 -4.78 -13.51
C HIS A 34 -6.23 -4.05 -12.43
N GLY A 35 -5.38 -3.10 -12.83
CA GLY A 35 -4.64 -2.24 -11.92
C GLY A 35 -5.58 -1.43 -11.01
N VAL A 36 -6.70 -0.91 -11.54
CA VAL A 36 -7.71 -0.22 -10.74
C VAL A 36 -8.38 -1.15 -9.71
N THR A 37 -8.71 -2.39 -10.09
CA THR A 37 -9.31 -3.34 -9.14
C THR A 37 -8.33 -3.78 -8.06
N ILE A 38 -7.03 -3.84 -8.37
CA ILE A 38 -5.99 -4.18 -7.40
C ILE A 38 -5.65 -2.99 -6.47
N VAL A 39 -5.43 -1.78 -7.01
CA VAL A 39 -5.02 -0.61 -6.19
C VAL A 39 -6.08 -0.22 -5.17
N THR A 40 -7.35 -0.47 -5.49
CA THR A 40 -8.48 -0.23 -4.57
C THR A 40 -8.47 -1.13 -3.34
N LEU A 41 -7.66 -2.19 -3.30
CA LEU A 41 -7.40 -2.98 -2.08
C LEU A 41 -6.69 -2.18 -0.98
N PHE A 42 -6.16 -1.00 -1.30
CA PHE A 42 -5.70 -0.06 -0.28
C PHE A 42 -6.81 0.29 0.73
N ALA A 43 -8.06 0.44 0.29
CA ALA A 43 -9.18 0.78 1.18
C ALA A 43 -9.47 -0.30 2.24
N PRO A 44 -9.67 -1.59 1.90
CA PRO A 44 -9.81 -2.63 2.91
C PRO A 44 -8.55 -2.82 3.76
N MET A 45 -7.35 -2.62 3.20
CA MET A 45 -6.10 -2.63 3.99
C MET A 45 -6.10 -1.50 5.04
N HIS A 46 -6.47 -0.29 4.63
CA HIS A 46 -6.58 0.89 5.50
C HIS A 46 -7.56 0.66 6.65
N GLU A 47 -8.76 0.14 6.36
CA GLU A 47 -9.74 -0.17 7.42
C GLU A 47 -9.27 -1.30 8.35
N CYS A 48 -8.52 -2.26 7.82
CA CYS A 48 -7.91 -3.31 8.64
C CYS A 48 -6.83 -2.79 9.58
N VAL A 49 -6.02 -1.78 9.18
CA VAL A 49 -4.99 -1.23 10.09
C VAL A 49 -5.61 -0.44 11.26
N HIS A 50 -6.80 0.12 11.07
CA HIS A 50 -7.63 0.66 12.17
C HIS A 50 -8.19 -0.42 13.09
N ARG A 51 -8.21 -1.67 12.63
CA ARG A 51 -8.77 -2.85 13.32
C ARG A 51 -10.27 -2.73 13.59
N THR A 52 -10.98 -2.04 12.70
CA THR A 52 -12.42 -1.80 12.74
C THR A 52 -13.18 -2.64 11.70
N ALA A 53 -12.50 -3.14 10.67
CA ALA A 53 -13.13 -3.95 9.62
C ALA A 53 -13.70 -5.28 10.13
N PHE A 54 -13.02 -5.93 11.07
CA PHE A 54 -13.44 -7.20 11.67
C PHE A 54 -13.45 -7.13 13.20
N ALA A 55 -14.34 -7.90 13.85
CA ALA A 55 -14.33 -8.03 15.31
C ALA A 55 -13.02 -8.66 15.84
N SER A 56 -12.39 -9.55 15.06
CA SER A 56 -11.13 -10.19 15.41
C SER A 56 -9.93 -9.35 14.98
N ARG A 57 -9.08 -8.98 15.94
CA ARG A 57 -7.80 -8.29 15.65
C ARG A 57 -6.90 -9.10 14.72
N ARG A 58 -6.86 -10.43 14.88
CA ARG A 58 -6.06 -11.32 14.03
C ARG A 58 -6.58 -11.35 12.60
N ALA A 59 -7.91 -11.31 12.41
CA ALA A 59 -8.50 -11.25 11.07
C ALA A 59 -8.16 -9.93 10.37
N ASN A 60 -8.25 -8.80 11.07
CA ASN A 60 -7.80 -7.51 10.53
C ASN A 60 -6.32 -7.55 10.14
N ASP A 61 -5.45 -8.03 11.04
CA ASP A 61 -4.01 -8.06 10.78
C ASP A 61 -3.69 -8.96 9.55
N ALA A 62 -4.33 -10.13 9.42
CA ALA A 62 -4.11 -11.05 8.30
C ALA A 62 -4.68 -10.53 6.97
N ILE A 63 -5.94 -10.09 6.95
CA ILE A 63 -6.61 -9.61 5.73
C ILE A 63 -5.99 -8.29 5.28
N GLY A 64 -5.66 -7.40 6.22
CA GLY A 64 -4.93 -6.17 5.94
C GLY A 64 -3.56 -6.45 5.31
N TRP A 65 -2.82 -7.44 5.81
CA TRP A 65 -1.53 -7.81 5.23
C TRP A 65 -1.66 -8.36 3.81
N ILE A 66 -2.64 -9.23 3.54
CA ILE A 66 -2.92 -9.75 2.18
C ILE A 66 -3.31 -8.62 1.22
N ALA A 67 -4.26 -7.76 1.62
CA ALA A 67 -4.68 -6.62 0.82
C ALA A 67 -3.52 -5.62 0.59
N GLY A 68 -2.65 -5.47 1.59
CA GLY A 68 -1.42 -4.70 1.49
C GLY A 68 -0.45 -5.26 0.45
N ILE A 69 -0.18 -6.56 0.44
CA ILE A 69 0.66 -7.19 -0.59
C ILE A 69 0.13 -6.90 -1.99
N LEU A 70 -1.17 -7.07 -2.19
CA LEU A 70 -1.78 -6.88 -3.51
C LEU A 70 -1.75 -5.40 -3.94
N SER A 71 -1.95 -4.46 -3.00
CA SER A 71 -1.91 -3.02 -3.27
C SER A 71 -0.52 -2.37 -3.13
N PHE A 72 0.52 -3.16 -2.89
CA PHE A 72 1.89 -2.70 -2.69
C PHE A 72 2.08 -1.75 -1.49
N TYR A 73 1.44 -2.08 -0.37
CA TYR A 73 1.57 -1.46 0.94
C TYR A 73 1.90 -2.49 2.02
N ASN A 74 2.83 -2.19 2.93
CA ASN A 74 3.05 -3.04 4.10
C ASN A 74 2.11 -2.65 5.25
N ALA A 75 1.08 -3.45 5.51
CA ALA A 75 0.07 -3.13 6.53
C ALA A 75 0.64 -2.95 7.95
N THR A 76 1.67 -3.74 8.31
CA THR A 76 2.31 -3.67 9.63
C THR A 76 2.99 -2.31 9.85
N TYR A 77 3.77 -1.86 8.86
CA TYR A 77 4.36 -0.52 8.86
C TYR A 77 3.29 0.57 8.78
N TYR A 78 2.37 0.44 7.82
CA TYR A 78 1.36 1.44 7.52
C TYR A 78 0.47 1.74 8.74
N ARG A 79 0.16 0.74 9.58
CA ARG A 79 -0.56 0.96 10.83
C ARG A 79 0.09 2.00 11.74
N HIS A 80 1.42 1.96 11.88
CA HIS A 80 2.16 2.91 12.73
C HIS A 80 2.21 4.30 12.09
N PHE A 81 2.52 4.37 10.80
CA PHE A 81 2.47 5.59 10.00
C PHE A 81 1.11 6.27 10.10
N HIS A 82 0.04 5.50 9.89
CA HIS A 82 -1.30 6.00 9.74
C HIS A 82 -1.95 6.38 11.08
N ALA A 83 -1.69 5.62 12.15
CA ALA A 83 -2.11 6.01 13.49
C ALA A 83 -1.47 7.34 13.94
N TRP A 84 -0.21 7.57 13.54
CA TRP A 84 0.48 8.83 13.82
C TRP A 84 -0.06 9.99 12.97
N HIS A 85 -0.32 9.75 11.67
CA HIS A 85 -1.03 10.69 10.80
C HIS A 85 -2.36 11.14 11.42
N HIS A 86 -3.22 10.20 11.86
CA HIS A 86 -4.49 10.55 12.50
C HIS A 86 -4.35 11.33 13.81
N ARG A 87 -3.27 11.10 14.55
CA ARG A 87 -3.00 11.84 15.78
C ARG A 87 -2.58 13.28 15.53
N TYR A 88 -1.89 13.54 14.42
CA TYR A 88 -1.27 14.82 14.10
C TYR A 88 -1.65 15.33 12.71
N THR A 89 -2.87 15.07 12.27
CA THR A 89 -3.29 15.36 10.90
C THR A 89 -3.12 16.84 10.57
N GLN A 90 -2.45 17.13 9.44
CA GLN A 90 -2.09 18.48 9.00
C GLN A 90 -1.14 19.26 9.94
N ASP A 91 -0.51 18.62 10.93
CA ASP A 91 0.60 19.21 11.68
C ASP A 91 1.87 19.17 10.83
N PRO A 92 2.44 20.32 10.41
CA PRO A 92 3.60 20.35 9.50
C PRO A 92 4.86 19.68 10.06
N GLU A 93 4.99 19.57 11.39
CA GLU A 93 6.17 19.01 12.04
C GLU A 93 6.02 17.52 12.33
N ARG A 94 4.79 17.03 12.45
CA ARG A 94 4.52 15.69 13.00
C ARG A 94 3.78 14.78 12.04
N ASP A 95 3.02 15.31 11.09
CA ASP A 95 2.29 14.51 10.12
C ASP A 95 3.25 13.86 9.11
N PRO A 96 3.38 12.52 9.09
CA PRO A 96 4.31 11.85 8.20
C PRO A 96 3.87 11.93 6.73
N GLU A 97 2.60 12.28 6.44
CA GLU A 97 2.15 12.59 5.08
C GLU A 97 2.70 13.92 4.55
N LEU A 98 3.14 14.82 5.44
CA LEU A 98 3.70 16.12 5.08
C LEU A 98 5.23 16.13 5.00
N ILE A 99 5.91 15.01 5.31
CA ILE A 99 7.37 14.85 5.12
C ILE A 99 7.77 15.20 3.68
N PHE A 100 6.89 14.88 2.73
CA PHE A 100 7.06 15.25 1.34
C PHE A 100 6.14 16.43 1.00
N PRO A 101 6.67 17.52 0.44
CA PRO A 101 5.86 18.67 0.08
C PRO A 101 4.75 18.30 -0.90
N LYS A 102 3.54 18.85 -0.68
CA LYS A 102 2.46 18.81 -1.67
C LYS A 102 2.89 19.54 -2.95
N ALA A 103 2.41 19.08 -4.10
CA ALA A 103 2.68 19.69 -5.39
C ALA A 103 2.26 21.18 -5.41
N LYS A 104 3.16 22.05 -5.86
CA LYS A 104 2.98 23.51 -5.88
C LYS A 104 2.71 24.06 -7.28
N ASN A 105 2.96 23.27 -8.31
CA ASN A 105 2.76 23.64 -9.71
C ASN A 105 2.26 22.44 -10.55
N ARG A 106 1.86 22.72 -11.79
CA ARG A 106 1.30 21.71 -12.70
C ARG A 106 2.28 20.58 -13.00
N ARG A 107 3.57 20.87 -13.10
CA ARG A 107 4.59 19.85 -13.40
C ARG A 107 4.69 18.86 -12.25
N GLU A 108 4.83 19.35 -11.03
CA GLU A 108 4.85 18.50 -9.81
C GLU A 108 3.56 17.69 -9.67
N TYR A 109 2.40 18.30 -9.95
CA TYR A 109 1.12 17.60 -9.92
C TYR A 109 1.07 16.44 -10.92
N LEU A 110 1.53 16.65 -12.17
CA LEU A 110 1.61 15.60 -13.18
C LEU A 110 2.62 14.51 -12.80
N THR A 111 3.73 14.88 -12.14
CA THR A 111 4.69 13.90 -11.60
C THR A 111 4.05 13.03 -10.52
N GLU A 112 3.29 13.61 -9.59
CA GLU A 112 2.57 12.82 -8.59
C GLU A 112 1.50 11.92 -9.23
N LEU A 113 0.74 12.44 -10.20
CA LEU A 113 -0.28 11.67 -10.92
C LEU A 113 0.31 10.48 -11.71
N SER A 114 1.54 10.60 -12.20
CA SER A 114 2.23 9.52 -12.90
C SER A 114 2.56 8.32 -12.00
N GLY A 115 2.56 8.49 -10.68
CA GLY A 115 2.97 7.47 -9.72
C GLY A 115 4.47 7.20 -9.68
N LEU A 116 5.30 7.89 -10.48
CA LEU A 116 6.75 7.71 -10.47
C LEU A 116 7.35 7.97 -9.08
N THR A 117 6.89 9.02 -8.41
CA THR A 117 7.28 9.33 -7.02
C THR A 117 6.93 8.19 -6.07
N PHE A 118 5.74 7.60 -6.23
CA PHE A 118 5.28 6.47 -5.41
C PHE A 118 6.25 5.29 -5.57
N TRP A 119 6.53 4.87 -6.80
CA TRP A 119 7.36 3.69 -7.07
C TRP A 119 8.81 3.89 -6.64
N TRP A 120 9.39 5.05 -6.99
CA TRP A 120 10.77 5.38 -6.62
C TRP A 120 10.98 5.32 -5.10
N ARG A 121 10.04 5.87 -4.32
CA ARG A 121 10.12 5.81 -2.85
C ARG A 121 10.04 4.38 -2.32
N ARG A 122 9.14 3.53 -2.82
CA ARG A 122 9.06 2.13 -2.35
C ARG A 122 10.34 1.35 -2.65
N ILE A 123 10.94 1.55 -3.83
CA ILE A 123 12.20 0.90 -4.20
C ILE A 123 13.33 1.23 -3.20
N LEU A 124 13.35 2.45 -2.68
CA LEU A 124 14.34 2.88 -1.69
C LEU A 124 13.96 2.48 -0.26
N ASP A 125 12.71 2.68 0.14
CA ASP A 125 12.26 2.57 1.52
C ASP A 125 12.02 1.12 1.95
N TYR A 126 11.50 0.26 1.06
CA TYR A 126 11.14 -1.11 1.45
C TYR A 126 12.35 -1.96 1.81
N PRO A 127 13.45 -1.95 1.04
CA PRO A 127 14.68 -2.63 1.46
C PRO A 127 15.24 -2.08 2.78
N ARG A 128 15.21 -0.76 2.99
CA ARG A 128 15.64 -0.15 4.27
C ARG A 128 14.80 -0.64 5.44
N LEU A 129 13.48 -0.67 5.29
CA LEU A 129 12.55 -1.16 6.30
C LEU A 129 12.75 -2.66 6.57
N ALA A 130 12.98 -3.47 5.54
CA ALA A 130 13.30 -4.89 5.64
C ALA A 130 14.61 -5.15 6.41
N LEU A 131 15.61 -4.28 6.26
CA LEU A 131 16.85 -4.28 7.01
C LEU A 131 16.70 -3.72 8.45
N GLY A 132 15.50 -3.30 8.86
CA GLY A 132 15.23 -2.74 10.18
C GLY A 132 15.73 -1.30 10.38
N LEU A 133 16.07 -0.61 9.28
CA LEU A 133 16.56 0.77 9.28
C LEU A 133 15.39 1.76 9.36
N ALA A 134 14.71 1.77 10.52
CA ALA A 134 13.55 2.61 10.81
C ALA A 134 13.73 3.42 12.11
N ARG A 135 14.97 3.67 12.52
CA ARG A 135 15.26 4.34 13.81
C ARG A 135 15.00 5.85 13.76
N ASP A 136 15.15 6.42 12.57
CA ASP A 136 14.92 7.81 12.19
C ASP A 136 13.43 8.16 12.03
N LEU A 137 12.54 7.16 12.00
CA LEU A 137 11.10 7.37 11.85
C LEU A 137 10.43 7.58 13.21
N PRO A 138 9.94 8.79 13.55
CA PRO A 138 9.42 9.11 14.88
C PRO A 138 8.13 8.35 15.22
N PHE A 139 7.37 7.95 14.20
CA PHE A 139 6.13 7.18 14.32
C PHE A 139 6.36 5.67 14.46
N VAL A 140 7.60 5.18 14.35
CA VAL A 140 7.93 3.76 14.53
C VAL A 140 8.56 3.51 15.91
N PRO A 141 7.80 2.97 16.88
CA PRO A 141 8.34 2.69 18.21
C PRO A 141 9.39 1.56 18.14
N ALA A 142 10.37 1.61 19.04
CA ALA A 142 11.47 0.63 19.08
C ALA A 142 10.98 -0.83 19.14
N THR A 143 9.88 -1.08 19.86
CA THR A 143 9.24 -2.40 20.01
C THR A 143 8.63 -2.94 18.71
N ALA A 144 8.27 -2.07 17.75
CA ALA A 144 7.65 -2.48 16.48
C ALA A 144 8.65 -2.73 15.35
N ARG A 145 9.89 -2.23 15.47
CA ARG A 145 10.89 -2.25 14.39
C ARG A 145 11.18 -3.65 13.87
N HIS A 146 11.35 -4.61 14.78
CA HIS A 146 11.62 -6.00 14.39
C HIS A 146 10.44 -6.63 13.66
N ALA A 147 9.21 -6.41 14.14
CA ALA A 147 8.00 -6.92 13.50
C ALA A 147 7.79 -6.29 12.11
N ILE A 148 8.09 -4.99 11.95
CA ILE A 148 8.04 -4.30 10.64
C ILE A 148 9.08 -4.89 9.69
N ALA A 149 10.32 -5.08 10.16
CA ALA A 149 11.38 -5.67 9.34
C ALA A 149 11.00 -7.08 8.84
N LEU A 150 10.51 -7.95 9.73
CA LEU A 150 10.03 -9.28 9.35
C LEU A 150 8.86 -9.21 8.36
N SER A 151 7.87 -8.35 8.63
CA SER A 151 6.71 -8.14 7.76
C SER A 151 7.12 -7.66 6.37
N MET A 152 8.07 -6.74 6.29
CA MET A 152 8.55 -6.19 5.03
C MET A 152 9.39 -7.21 4.26
N SER A 153 10.29 -7.94 4.94
CA SER A 153 11.06 -9.02 4.33
C SER A 153 10.17 -10.13 3.79
N ALA A 154 9.14 -10.54 4.54
CA ALA A 154 8.17 -11.53 4.09
C ALA A 154 7.38 -11.04 2.86
N GLN A 155 6.98 -9.77 2.84
CA GLN A 155 6.31 -9.19 1.67
C GLN A 155 7.22 -9.11 0.45
N LEU A 156 8.47 -8.66 0.60
CA LEU A 156 9.42 -8.58 -0.51
C LEU A 156 9.75 -9.98 -1.09
N ALA A 157 9.84 -10.99 -0.22
CA ALA A 157 10.07 -12.37 -0.65
C ALA A 157 8.93 -12.95 -1.52
N ILE A 158 7.71 -12.40 -1.43
CA ILE A 158 6.57 -12.80 -2.28
C ILE A 158 6.73 -12.28 -3.71
N TYR A 159 7.50 -11.20 -3.91
CA TYR A 159 7.68 -10.56 -5.21
C TYR A 159 8.92 -11.03 -5.98
N LEU A 160 9.74 -11.90 -5.38
CA LEU A 160 10.91 -12.53 -6.00
C LEU A 160 10.54 -13.90 -6.58
#